data_AF-A0A940UZ14-F1
#
_entry.id   AF-A0A940UZ14-F1
#
_cell.length_a   1.000
_cell.length_b   1.000
_cell.length_c   1.000
_cell.angle_alpha   90.00
_cell.angle_beta   90.00
_cell.angle_gamma   90.00
#
_symmetry.space_group_name_H-M   'P 1'
#
loop_
_entity.id
_entity.type
_entity.pdbx_description
1 polymer ?
#
loop_
_entity_poly.entity_id
_entity_poly.type
_entity_poly.pdbx_seq_one_letter_code
_entity_poly.pdbx_strand_id
1 'polypeptide(L)'
;MKPNVEEKLSGETARKAMGTETINGYSAKKFQVTVKGAKGKTETITQWFSTEYNFPVKIAGEKWSVEYKNIKKGGVADSMFELPKGLTLDTSEAPDVLSGGGH
;
A
#
# COMPACT_ATOMS: atom_id res chain seq x y z
N MET A 1 3.98 4.12 18.90
CA MET A 1 4.49 3.36 17.73
C MET A 1 4.78 4.35 16.60
N LYS A 2 5.95 4.28 15.96
CA LYS A 2 6.18 5.03 14.71
C LYS A 2 5.52 4.25 13.58
N PRO A 3 4.68 4.84 12.71
CA PRO A 3 4.14 4.13 11.57
C PRO A 3 5.30 3.72 10.68
N ASN A 4 5.45 2.41 10.44
CA ASN A 4 6.49 1.84 9.61
C ASN A 4 6.06 1.98 8.14
N VAL A 5 6.09 3.21 7.61
CA VAL A 5 5.92 3.43 6.17
C VAL A 5 7.25 3.14 5.51
N GLU A 6 7.43 1.89 5.09
CA GLU A 6 8.59 1.47 4.32
C GLU A 6 8.37 1.85 2.84
N GLU A 7 9.39 2.45 2.23
CA GLU A 7 9.39 2.72 0.78
C GLU A 7 9.32 1.42 -0.03
N LYS A 8 9.91 0.35 0.52
CA LYS A 8 9.96 -0.98 -0.08
C LYS A 8 8.65 -1.73 0.10
N LEU A 9 8.26 -2.45 -0.93
CA LEU A 9 7.07 -3.29 -0.90
C LEU A 9 7.42 -4.68 -0.37
N SER A 10 6.45 -5.32 0.29
CA SER A 10 6.61 -6.72 0.68
C SER A 10 6.84 -7.60 -0.55
N GLY A 11 7.82 -8.49 -0.49
CA GLY A 11 8.21 -9.34 -1.61
C GLY A 11 8.94 -8.62 -2.74
N GLU A 12 9.38 -7.37 -2.56
CA GLU A 12 10.22 -6.65 -3.53
C GLU A 12 11.54 -7.39 -3.81
N THR A 13 11.77 -7.71 -5.08
CA THR A 13 13.00 -8.38 -5.56
C THR A 13 13.89 -7.45 -6.36
N ALA A 14 13.34 -6.38 -6.95
CA ALA A 14 14.10 -5.36 -7.65
C ALA A 14 13.41 -4.00 -7.62
N ARG A 15 14.21 -2.93 -7.70
CA ARG A 15 13.74 -1.54 -7.79
C ARG A 15 14.65 -0.74 -8.71
N LYS A 16 14.04 0.05 -9.58
CA LYS A 16 14.73 0.96 -10.49
C LYS A 16 14.12 2.35 -10.37
N ALA A 17 14.95 3.35 -10.10
CA ALA A 17 14.53 4.75 -10.16
C ALA A 17 14.28 5.16 -11.61
N MET A 18 13.13 5.76 -11.86
CA MET A 18 12.66 6.19 -13.18
C MET A 18 12.60 7.71 -13.33
N GLY A 19 12.87 8.45 -12.25
CA GLY A 19 12.87 9.92 -12.24
C GLY A 19 11.91 10.48 -11.20
N THR A 20 11.46 11.71 -11.41
CA THR A 20 10.49 12.40 -10.55
C THR A 20 9.32 12.88 -11.39
N GLU A 21 8.11 12.70 -10.89
CA GLU A 21 6.86 13.13 -11.52
C GLU A 21 5.95 13.79 -10.48
N THR A 22 5.13 14.75 -10.93
CA THR A 22 4.11 15.37 -10.08
C THR A 22 2.78 14.62 -10.27
N ILE A 23 2.27 14.02 -9.20
CA ILE A 23 0.97 13.31 -9.19
C ILE A 23 0.02 14.07 -8.29
N ASN A 24 -1.06 14.61 -8.87
CA ASN A 24 -2.09 15.34 -8.13
C ASN A 24 -1.52 16.47 -7.22
N GLY A 25 -0.51 17.20 -7.71
CA GLY A 25 0.19 18.25 -6.97
C GLY A 25 1.30 17.76 -6.04
N TYR A 26 1.45 16.44 -5.84
CA TYR A 26 2.51 15.86 -5.04
C TYR A 26 3.74 15.56 -5.89
N SER A 27 4.89 16.15 -5.55
CA SER A 27 6.17 15.73 -6.12
C SER A 27 6.51 14.32 -5.60
N ALA A 28 6.77 13.40 -6.52
CA ALA A 28 7.01 12.00 -6.20
C ALA A 28 8.15 11.40 -7.04
N LYS A 29 9.04 10.66 -6.37
CA LYS A 29 10.02 9.81 -7.04
C LYS A 29 9.28 8.62 -7.65
N LYS A 30 9.52 8.38 -8.94
CA LYS A 30 8.94 7.25 -9.66
C LYS A 30 9.90 6.09 -9.65
N PHE A 31 9.39 4.92 -9.32
CA PHE A 31 10.13 3.67 -9.31
C PHE A 31 9.39 2.62 -10.13
N GLN A 32 10.14 1.85 -10.91
CA GLN A 32 9.69 0.56 -11.40
C GLN A 32 10.14 -0.49 -10.38
N VAL A 33 9.19 -1.23 -9.83
CA VAL A 33 9.42 -2.17 -8.74
C VAL A 33 8.96 -3.55 -9.18
N THR A 34 9.78 -4.56 -8.94
CA THR A 34 9.44 -5.95 -9.19
C THR A 34 9.16 -6.62 -7.85
N VAL A 35 7.98 -7.23 -7.71
CA VAL A 35 7.52 -7.89 -6.49
C VAL A 35 7.15 -9.34 -6.77
N LYS A 36 7.42 -10.23 -5.81
CA LYS A 36 6.94 -11.60 -5.82
C LYS A 36 5.58 -11.66 -5.13
N GLY A 37 4.52 -11.84 -5.90
CA GLY A 37 3.15 -11.95 -5.41
C GLY A 37 2.89 -13.25 -4.65
N ALA A 38 1.73 -13.33 -3.99
CA ALA A 38 1.34 -14.43 -3.09
C ALA A 38 1.36 -15.83 -3.75
N LYS A 39 1.18 -15.92 -5.08
CA LYS A 39 1.24 -17.19 -5.83
C LYS A 39 2.61 -17.47 -6.45
N GLY A 40 3.66 -16.82 -5.97
CA GLY A 40 5.02 -16.94 -6.49
C GLY A 40 5.26 -16.27 -7.85
N LYS A 41 4.22 -15.70 -8.46
CA LYS A 41 4.34 -14.94 -9.71
C LYS A 41 5.04 -13.61 -9.44
N THR A 42 5.94 -13.26 -10.34
CA THR A 42 6.63 -11.97 -10.29
C THR A 42 5.83 -10.95 -11.07
N GLU A 43 5.59 -9.79 -10.48
CA GLU A 43 4.86 -8.68 -11.09
C GLU A 43 5.75 -7.43 -11.09
N THR A 44 5.69 -6.68 -12.18
CA THR A 44 6.33 -5.36 -12.25
C THR A 44 5.25 -4.31 -12.10
N ILE A 45 5.44 -3.43 -11.12
CA ILE A 45 4.55 -2.32 -10.83
C ILE A 45 5.33 -1.01 -10.87
N THR A 46 4.60 0.09 -11.01
CA THR A 46 5.15 1.44 -10.88
C THR A 46 4.67 2.05 -9.59
N GLN A 47 5.60 2.58 -8.79
CA GLN A 47 5.33 3.27 -7.52
C GLN A 47 5.75 4.72 -7.65
N TRP A 48 4.90 5.65 -7.21
CA TRP A 48 5.23 7.06 -7.05
C TRP A 48 5.27 7.38 -5.57
N PHE A 49 6.46 7.61 -5.05
CA PHE A 49 6.71 7.84 -3.63
C PHE A 49 6.96 9.33 -3.37
N SER A 50 6.09 9.96 -2.59
CA SER A 50 6.28 11.37 -2.23
C SER A 50 7.30 11.49 -1.11
N THR A 51 8.38 12.23 -1.37
CA THR A 51 9.40 12.53 -0.35
C THR A 51 8.88 13.49 0.71
N GLU A 52 7.92 14.34 0.37
CA GLU A 52 7.31 15.28 1.31
C GLU A 52 6.47 14.55 2.37
N TYR A 53 5.67 13.57 1.95
CA TYR A 53 4.77 12.83 2.84
C TYR A 53 5.36 11.51 3.35
N ASN A 54 6.51 11.10 2.82
CA ASN A 54 7.12 9.79 3.05
C ASN A 54 6.11 8.66 2.85
N PHE A 55 5.35 8.71 1.74
CA PHE A 55 4.21 7.82 1.47
C PHE A 55 4.02 7.62 -0.05
N PRO A 56 3.61 6.42 -0.51
CA PRO A 56 3.26 6.19 -1.91
C PRO A 56 1.96 6.91 -2.28
N VAL A 57 2.04 7.94 -3.12
CA VAL A 57 0.86 8.69 -3.59
C VAL A 57 0.14 8.00 -4.74
N LYS A 58 0.83 7.09 -5.44
CA LYS A 58 0.24 6.23 -6.48
C LYS A 58 1.00 4.93 -6.61
N ILE A 59 0.27 3.86 -6.91
CA ILE A 59 0.80 2.56 -7.31
C ILE A 59 0.00 2.06 -8.51
N ALA A 60 0.65 1.57 -9.55
CA ALA A 60 0.00 1.02 -10.73
C ALA A 60 0.64 -0.30 -11.15
N GLY A 61 -0.18 -1.32 -11.33
CA GLY A 61 0.16 -2.54 -12.06
C GLY A 61 -0.31 -2.46 -13.51
N GLU A 62 -0.26 -3.59 -14.22
CA GLU A 62 -0.64 -3.65 -15.64
C GLU A 62 -2.12 -3.31 -15.89
N LYS A 63 -3.02 -3.75 -14.99
CA LYS A 63 -4.48 -3.63 -15.16
C LYS A 63 -5.19 -2.89 -14.04
N TRP A 64 -4.43 -2.33 -13.10
CA TRP A 64 -4.98 -1.69 -11.92
C TRP A 64 -4.11 -0.51 -11.50
N SER A 65 -4.72 0.47 -10.84
CA SER A 65 -3.98 1.52 -10.16
C SER A 65 -4.73 2.00 -8.93
N VAL A 66 -3.98 2.43 -7.92
CA VAL A 66 -4.47 3.08 -6.71
C VAL A 66 -3.76 4.43 -6.61
N GLU A 67 -4.54 5.49 -6.43
CA GLU A 67 -4.04 6.86 -6.31
C GLU A 67 -4.67 7.53 -5.08
N TYR A 68 -3.82 8.12 -4.24
CA TYR A 68 -4.23 8.83 -3.04
C TYR A 68 -4.39 10.31 -3.33
N LYS A 69 -5.55 10.86 -2.97
CA LYS A 69 -5.90 12.27 -3.15
C LYS A 69 -6.23 12.89 -1.80
N ASN A 70 -6.06 14.20 -1.67
CA ASN A 70 -6.40 14.98 -0.48
C ASN A 70 -5.67 14.52 0.81
N ILE A 71 -4.39 14.14 0.68
CA ILE A 71 -3.55 13.72 1.81
C ILE A 71 -3.31 14.90 2.75
N LYS A 72 -3.61 14.71 4.04
CA LYS A 72 -3.41 15.70 5.10
C LYS A 72 -2.50 15.12 6.18
N LYS A 73 -1.44 15.86 6.53
CA LYS A 73 -0.60 15.53 7.69
C LYS A 73 -1.30 16.03 8.95
N GLY A 74 -1.37 15.19 9.98
CA GLY A 74 -1.96 15.57 11.26
C GLY A 74 -2.10 14.38 12.20
N GLY A 75 -2.52 14.67 13.43
CA GLY A 75 -2.97 13.64 14.36
C GLY A 75 -4.37 13.16 13.96
N VAL A 76 -4.57 11.84 13.95
CA VAL A 76 -5.90 11.25 13.89
C VAL A 76 -6.32 10.98 15.33
N ALA A 77 -7.54 11.36 15.71
CA ALA A 77 -8.03 11.12 17.07
C ALA A 77 -8.17 9.61 17.34
N ASP A 78 -7.82 9.16 18.54
CA ASP A 78 -7.88 7.73 18.92
C ASP A 78 -9.27 7.13 18.72
N SER A 79 -10.33 7.94 18.92
CA SER A 79 -11.72 7.56 18.69
C SER A 79 -12.04 7.14 17.25
N MET A 80 -11.21 7.49 16.27
CA MET A 80 -11.36 7.03 14.88
C MET A 80 -10.99 5.56 14.69
N PHE A 81 -10.31 4.97 15.67
CA PHE A 81 -9.93 3.56 15.70
C PHE A 81 -10.82 2.73 16.63
N GLU A 82 -11.77 3.37 17.32
CA GLU A 82 -12.76 2.68 18.15
C GLU A 82 -13.91 2.13 17.29
N LEU A 83 -14.47 0.99 17.70
CA LEU A 83 -15.63 0.41 17.05
C LEU A 83 -16.86 1.33 17.20
N PRO A 84 -17.56 1.68 16.11
CA PRO A 84 -18.82 2.41 16.18
C PRO A 84 -19.87 1.66 17.00
N LYS A 85 -20.83 2.39 17.59
CA LYS A 85 -21.94 1.79 18.33
C LYS A 85 -22.73 0.82 17.44
N GLY A 86 -23.05 -0.35 17.98
CA GLY A 86 -23.83 -1.39 17.29
C GLY A 86 -23.00 -2.36 16.45
N LEU A 87 -21.67 -2.20 16.42
CA LEU A 87 -20.75 -3.19 15.85
C LEU A 87 -20.14 -4.02 16.97
N THR A 88 -20.12 -5.33 16.78
CA THR A 88 -19.39 -6.28 17.63
C THR A 88 -18.18 -6.77 16.87
N LEU A 89 -17.04 -6.90 17.57
CA LEU A 89 -15.89 -7.58 17.01
C LEU A 89 -16.29 -9.03 16.72
N ASP A 90 -16.18 -9.43 15.46
CA ASP A 90 -16.30 -10.84 15.12
C ASP A 90 -15.04 -11.56 15.60
N THR A 91 -15.20 -12.44 16.58
CA THR A 91 -14.13 -13.26 17.14
C THR A 91 -14.18 -14.69 16.63
N SER A 92 -15.00 -14.98 15.61
CA SER A 92 -14.97 -16.28 14.95
C SER A 92 -13.60 -16.48 14.30
N GLU A 93 -13.13 -17.72 14.30
CA GLU A 93 -11.89 -18.05 13.59
C GLU A 93 -12.10 -17.73 12.11
N ALA A 94 -11.27 -16.84 11.56
CA ALA A 94 -11.27 -16.58 10.13
C ALA A 94 -11.10 -17.94 9.42
N PRO A 95 -11.97 -18.30 8.46
CA PRO A 95 -11.77 -19.54 7.72
C PRO A 95 -10.36 -19.53 7.15
N ASP A 96 -9.66 -20.66 7.27
CA ASP A 96 -8.29 -20.80 6.79
C ASP A 96 -8.29 -20.67 5.26
N VAL A 97 -8.22 -19.43 4.77
CA VAL A 97 -8.14 -19.08 3.35
C VAL A 97 -6.70 -19.07 2.85
N LEU A 98 -5.74 -19.44 3.69
CA LEU A 98 -4.32 -19.52 3.36
C LEU A 98 -3.86 -20.96 3.09
N SER A 99 -4.58 -21.98 3.55
CA SER A 99 -4.40 -23.36 3.08
C SER A 99 -5.27 -23.60 1.84
N GLY A 100 -4.63 -23.61 0.67
CA GLY A 100 -5.28 -23.97 -0.59
C GLY A 100 -5.78 -25.43 -0.54
N GLY A 101 -7.06 -25.62 -0.20
CA GLY A 101 -7.80 -26.87 -0.31
C GLY A 101 -8.76 -26.82 -1.49
N GLY A 102 -8.65 -27.80 -2.38
CA GLY A 102 -9.24 -27.81 -3.72
C GLY A 102 -10.75 -27.88 -3.82
N HIS A 103 -11.22 -27.45 -5.00
CA HIS A 103 -12.25 -28.09 -5.81
C HIS A 103 -11.84 -27.96 -7.28
#